data_AF-A0A657ITE8-F1
#
_entry.id   AF-A0A657ITE8-F1
#
_cell.length_a   1.000
_cell.length_b   1.000
_cell.length_c   1.000
_cell.angle_alpha   90.00
_cell.angle_beta   90.00
_cell.angle_gamma   90.00
#
_symmetry.space_group_name_H-M   'P 1'
#
loop_
_entity.id
_entity.type
_entity.pdbx_description
1 polymer ?
#
loop_
_entity_poly.entity_id
_entity_poly.type
_entity_poly.pdbx_seq_one_letter_code
_entity_poly.pdbx_strand_id
1 'polypeptide(L)'
;MIDPAVLRPGRLDVKVRVDRPDREGSAQILGLYVTTELPLDAQEVRAHGGDRAAAVAAMIETTAEEIFARDERHRYLDAILADGRRIPAHWGDFVSGALLRNVVDRAKKHAIKEYLETGEKGLATRHLVRSAAEEFAQQRDAASRADVEDWLKSLGHSVALQGLERPAAASGEGRS
;
A
#
# COMPACT_ATOMS: atom_id res chain seq x y z
N MET A 1 -12.91 -21.03 6.08
CA MET A 1 -13.96 -21.37 7.07
C MET A 1 -13.29 -22.21 8.16
N ILE A 2 -13.43 -21.82 9.44
CA ILE A 2 -12.86 -22.57 10.58
C ILE A 2 -13.98 -23.39 11.21
N ASP A 3 -13.70 -24.65 11.55
CA ASP A 3 -14.68 -25.55 12.18
C ASP A 3 -15.11 -25.00 13.55
N PRO A 4 -16.43 -24.84 13.83
CA PRO A 4 -16.92 -24.41 15.13
C PRO A 4 -16.43 -25.29 16.31
N ALA A 5 -16.10 -26.56 16.08
CA ALA A 5 -15.57 -27.46 17.09
C ALA A 5 -14.21 -27.03 17.65
N VAL A 6 -13.37 -26.33 16.87
CA VAL A 6 -12.07 -25.84 17.34
C VAL A 6 -12.18 -24.56 18.18
N LEU A 7 -13.35 -23.90 18.15
CA LEU A 7 -13.63 -22.66 18.89
C LEU A 7 -14.29 -22.90 20.27
N ARG A 8 -14.41 -24.16 20.70
CA ARG A 8 -14.98 -24.50 22.02
C ARG A 8 -13.99 -24.15 23.16
N PRO A 9 -14.49 -23.87 24.37
CA PRO A 9 -13.65 -23.62 25.55
C PRO A 9 -12.65 -24.76 25.80
N GLY A 10 -11.40 -24.40 26.11
CA GLY A 10 -10.26 -25.32 26.33
C GLY A 10 -9.44 -25.65 25.07
N ARG A 11 -9.63 -24.90 23.98
CA ARG A 11 -8.93 -25.07 22.69
C ARG A 11 -8.37 -23.73 22.21
N LEU A 12 -9.02 -23.07 21.23
CA LEU A 12 -8.67 -21.73 20.78
C LEU A 12 -9.38 -20.69 21.64
N ASP A 13 -8.89 -20.54 22.88
CA ASP A 13 -9.51 -19.66 23.87
C ASP A 13 -9.24 -18.17 23.56
N VAL A 14 -8.10 -17.86 22.92
CA VAL A 14 -7.73 -16.50 22.53
C VAL A 14 -7.93 -16.31 21.03
N LYS A 15 -8.80 -15.36 20.68
CA LYS A 15 -9.06 -14.97 19.29
C LYS A 15 -8.49 -13.57 19.08
N VAL A 16 -7.36 -13.49 18.39
CA VAL A 16 -6.76 -12.20 17.99
C VAL A 16 -7.14 -11.94 16.54
N ARG A 17 -7.85 -10.83 16.30
CA ARG A 17 -8.10 -10.34 14.94
C ARG A 17 -6.88 -9.52 14.52
N VAL A 18 -6.31 -9.84 13.36
CA VAL A 18 -5.24 -9.05 12.74
C VAL A 18 -5.86 -8.27 11.60
N ASP A 19 -6.01 -6.97 11.81
CA ASP A 19 -6.56 -6.05 10.82
C ASP A 19 -5.49 -5.60 9.82
N ARG A 20 -5.91 -4.96 8.73
CA ARG A 20 -5.00 -4.30 7.80
C ARG A 20 -4.26 -3.17 8.55
N PRO A 21 -2.97 -2.94 8.26
CA PRO A 21 -2.24 -1.86 8.89
C PRO A 21 -2.83 -0.51 8.46
N ASP A 22 -2.90 0.42 9.40
CA ASP A 22 -3.16 1.83 9.12
C ASP A 22 -1.88 2.53 8.64
N ARG A 23 -1.91 3.87 8.53
CA ARG A 23 -0.74 4.65 8.08
C ARG A 23 0.48 4.41 8.97
N GLU A 24 0.28 4.47 10.29
CA GLU A 24 1.37 4.32 11.26
C GLU A 24 1.91 2.89 11.26
N GLY A 25 1.04 1.88 11.28
CA GLY A 25 1.43 0.48 11.15
C GLY A 25 2.14 0.20 9.83
N SER A 26 1.76 0.87 8.75
CA SER A 26 2.42 0.75 7.45
C SER A 26 3.82 1.36 7.47
N ALA A 27 4.00 2.52 8.10
CA ALA A 27 5.32 3.12 8.32
C ALA A 27 6.23 2.20 9.15
N GLN A 28 5.71 1.61 10.23
CA GLN A 28 6.45 0.63 11.04
C GLN A 28 6.87 -0.59 10.22
N ILE A 29 5.97 -1.15 9.39
CA ILE A 29 6.29 -2.28 8.50
C ILE A 29 7.34 -1.89 7.46
N LEU A 30 7.23 -0.72 6.83
CA LEU A 30 8.23 -0.22 5.89
C LEU A 30 9.61 -0.09 6.56
N GLY A 31 9.66 0.37 7.81
CA GLY A 31 10.88 0.47 8.61
C GLY A 31 11.58 -0.87 8.89
N LEU A 32 10.88 -2.00 8.79
CA LEU A 32 11.50 -3.32 8.85
C LEU A 32 12.35 -3.63 7.61
N TYR A 33 12.08 -2.97 6.48
CA TYR A 33 12.68 -3.29 5.18
C TYR A 33 13.50 -2.16 4.57
N VAL A 34 13.21 -0.91 4.93
CA VAL A 34 13.96 0.30 4.54
C VAL A 34 14.81 0.72 5.74
N THR A 35 16.09 0.34 5.73
CA THR A 35 17.00 0.54 6.86
C THR A 35 18.21 1.39 6.49
N THR A 36 18.92 1.89 7.51
CA THR A 36 20.15 2.66 7.34
C THR A 36 21.31 1.88 6.73
N GLU A 37 21.21 0.55 6.65
CA GLU A 37 22.22 -0.32 6.03
C GLU A 37 22.06 -0.40 4.51
N LEU A 38 20.91 0.00 3.97
CA LEU A 38 20.71 0.02 2.52
C LEU A 38 21.56 1.12 1.88
N PRO A 39 22.06 0.91 0.65
CA PRO A 39 22.59 2.02 -0.15
C PRO A 39 21.47 3.03 -0.38
N LEU A 40 21.60 4.22 0.20
CA LEU A 40 20.67 5.33 0.02
C LEU A 40 21.25 6.29 -1.02
N ASP A 41 20.38 6.91 -1.80
CA ASP A 41 20.76 7.97 -2.71
C ASP A 41 21.43 9.11 -1.91
N ALA A 42 22.55 9.60 -2.42
CA ALA A 42 23.34 10.60 -1.73
C ALA A 42 22.60 11.95 -1.60
N GLN A 43 21.65 12.26 -2.49
CA GLN A 43 20.79 13.44 -2.39
C GLN A 43 19.83 13.34 -1.19
N GLU A 44 19.24 12.16 -0.96
CA GLU A 44 18.36 11.93 0.20
C GLU A 44 19.12 12.18 1.50
N VAL A 45 20.30 11.59 1.65
CA VAL A 45 21.12 11.76 2.85
C VAL A 45 21.58 13.21 3.02
N ARG A 46 21.93 13.91 1.93
CA ARG A 46 22.31 15.34 2.00
C ARG A 46 21.15 16.25 2.37
N ALA A 47 19.94 15.99 1.87
CA ALA A 47 18.74 16.76 2.21
C ALA A 47 18.45 16.74 3.72
N HIS A 48 18.88 15.68 4.41
CA HIS A 48 18.76 15.51 5.85
C HIS A 48 20.09 15.75 6.60
N GLY A 49 20.96 16.60 6.07
CA GLY A 49 22.17 17.05 6.78
C GLY A 49 23.22 15.96 7.02
N GLY A 50 23.18 14.86 6.26
CA GLY A 50 24.06 13.71 6.43
C GLY A 50 23.51 12.61 7.35
N ASP A 51 22.38 12.85 8.02
CA ASP A 51 21.77 11.87 8.91
C ASP A 51 20.99 10.82 8.11
N ARG A 52 21.52 9.60 8.08
CA ARG A 52 20.91 8.45 7.39
C ARG A 52 19.62 8.00 8.06
N ALA A 53 19.53 8.07 9.39
CA ALA A 53 18.34 7.65 10.11
C ALA A 53 17.20 8.64 9.83
N ALA A 54 17.49 9.95 9.85
CA ALA A 54 16.53 10.98 9.47
C ALA A 54 16.07 10.84 8.01
N ALA A 55 17.00 10.54 7.08
CA ALA A 55 16.64 10.29 5.68
C ALA A 55 15.72 9.07 5.52
N VAL A 56 16.04 7.94 6.15
CA VAL A 56 15.20 6.73 6.12
C VAL A 56 13.81 7.03 6.69
N ALA A 57 13.72 7.71 7.83
CA ALA A 57 12.45 8.08 8.44
C ALA A 57 11.60 8.95 7.50
N ALA A 58 12.21 9.97 6.87
CA ALA A 58 11.52 10.83 5.92
C ALA A 58 11.06 10.08 4.66
N MET A 59 11.88 9.17 4.12
CA MET A 59 11.51 8.30 3.00
C MET A 59 10.30 7.42 3.33
N ILE A 60 10.29 6.83 4.54
CA ILE A 60 9.19 5.99 5.03
C ILE A 60 7.91 6.80 5.19
N GLU A 61 7.97 7.95 5.89
CA GLU A 61 6.81 8.80 6.09
C GLU A 61 6.23 9.30 4.76
N THR A 62 7.08 9.78 3.85
CA THR A 62 6.62 10.21 2.51
C THR A 62 5.94 9.07 1.75
N THR A 63 6.49 7.86 1.83
CA THR A 63 5.89 6.68 1.17
C THR A 63 4.56 6.30 1.81
N ALA A 64 4.47 6.34 3.15
CA ALA A 64 3.24 6.05 3.87
C ALA A 64 2.16 7.11 3.60
N GLU A 65 2.53 8.39 3.55
CA GLU A 65 1.64 9.49 3.18
C GLU A 65 1.08 9.32 1.77
N GLU A 66 1.92 8.99 0.78
CA GLU A 66 1.47 8.70 -0.58
C GLU A 66 0.47 7.54 -0.59
N ILE A 67 0.80 6.40 0.04
CA ILE A 67 -0.09 5.22 0.06
C ILE A 67 -1.48 5.53 0.67
N PHE A 68 -1.53 6.41 1.66
CA PHE A 68 -2.76 6.73 2.39
C PHE A 68 -3.45 8.01 1.92
N ALA A 69 -2.94 8.67 0.88
CA ALA A 69 -3.58 9.82 0.28
C ALA A 69 -5.01 9.49 -0.21
N ARG A 70 -5.91 10.46 -0.07
CA ARG A 70 -7.36 10.33 -0.34
C ARG A 70 -7.81 11.25 -1.47
N ASP A 71 -7.11 11.17 -2.59
CA ASP A 71 -7.42 11.91 -3.81
C ASP A 71 -7.74 10.97 -4.98
N GLU A 72 -8.07 11.54 -6.14
CA GLU A 72 -8.47 10.78 -7.33
C GLU A 72 -7.34 9.88 -7.90
N ARG A 73 -6.07 10.25 -7.70
CA ARG A 73 -4.92 9.44 -8.16
C ARG A 73 -4.78 8.16 -7.35
N HIS A 74 -5.14 8.25 -6.08
CA HIS A 74 -5.12 7.14 -5.12
C HIS A 74 -6.43 6.36 -5.10
N ARG A 75 -7.39 6.72 -5.97
CA ARG A 75 -8.65 6.00 -6.10
C ARG A 75 -8.39 4.59 -6.62
N TYR A 76 -8.84 3.61 -5.84
CA TYR A 76 -8.62 2.20 -6.13
C TYR A 76 -9.82 1.60 -6.88
N LEU A 77 -11.01 1.70 -6.28
CA LEU A 77 -12.28 1.26 -6.87
C LEU A 77 -13.43 1.89 -6.11
N ASP A 78 -14.62 1.78 -6.68
CA ASP A 78 -15.88 2.18 -6.08
C ASP A 78 -16.79 0.98 -5.90
N ALA A 79 -17.16 0.74 -4.65
CA ALA A 79 -18.14 -0.27 -4.31
C ALA A 79 -19.54 0.32 -4.44
N ILE A 80 -20.35 -0.26 -5.31
CA ILE A 80 -21.76 0.10 -5.48
C ILE A 80 -22.58 -0.86 -4.64
N LEU A 81 -23.28 -0.36 -3.64
CA LEU A 81 -24.15 -1.16 -2.76
C LEU A 81 -25.54 -1.32 -3.39
N ALA A 82 -26.27 -2.36 -3.00
CA ALA A 82 -27.62 -2.67 -3.50
C ALA A 82 -28.67 -1.58 -3.21
N ASP A 83 -28.40 -0.67 -2.28
CA ASP A 83 -29.23 0.50 -1.98
C ASP A 83 -28.86 1.75 -2.79
N GLY A 84 -27.94 1.62 -3.75
CA GLY A 84 -27.47 2.70 -4.63
C GLY A 84 -26.34 3.55 -4.05
N ARG A 85 -25.91 3.33 -2.80
CA ARG A 85 -24.74 4.03 -2.24
C ARG A 85 -23.46 3.63 -2.95
N ARG A 86 -22.60 4.61 -3.21
CA ARG A 86 -21.25 4.44 -3.77
C ARG A 86 -20.23 4.71 -2.68
N ILE A 87 -19.41 3.72 -2.35
CA ILE A 87 -18.37 3.83 -1.33
C ILE A 87 -17.00 3.92 -2.01
N PRO A 88 -16.32 5.08 -1.94
CA PRO A 88 -14.95 5.26 -2.37
C PRO A 88 -13.98 4.31 -1.68
N ALA A 89 -13.13 3.63 -2.43
CA ALA A 89 -11.95 2.99 -1.88
C ALA A 89 -10.67 3.58 -2.47
N HIS A 90 -9.66 3.76 -1.62
CA HIS A 90 -8.34 4.25 -1.99
C HIS A 90 -7.28 3.19 -1.69
N TRP A 91 -6.04 3.41 -2.12
CA TRP A 91 -4.93 2.48 -1.91
C TRP A 91 -4.79 2.03 -0.45
N GLY A 92 -4.81 3.00 0.48
CA GLY A 92 -4.74 2.76 1.92
C GLY A 92 -5.74 1.73 2.48
N ASP A 93 -6.90 1.56 1.83
CA ASP A 93 -7.95 0.63 2.28
C ASP A 93 -7.60 -0.85 2.02
N PHE A 94 -6.69 -1.10 1.08
CA PHE A 94 -6.31 -2.44 0.63
C PHE A 94 -4.85 -2.80 0.96
N VAL A 95 -4.20 -2.00 1.81
CA VAL A 95 -2.82 -2.25 2.26
C VAL A 95 -2.73 -3.59 3.01
N SER A 96 -1.58 -4.25 2.86
CA SER A 96 -1.17 -5.40 3.67
C SER A 96 0.34 -5.41 3.84
N GLY A 97 0.84 -6.11 4.86
CA GLY A 97 2.29 -6.25 5.06
C GLY A 97 3.00 -6.91 3.87
N ALA A 98 2.34 -7.84 3.18
CA ALA A 98 2.88 -8.47 1.97
C ALA A 98 3.00 -7.47 0.80
N LEU A 99 1.99 -6.62 0.61
CA LEU A 99 2.02 -5.54 -0.37
C LEU A 99 3.18 -4.58 -0.08
N LEU A 100 3.32 -4.10 1.17
CA LEU A 100 4.40 -3.18 1.55
C LEU A 100 5.78 -3.78 1.32
N ARG A 101 5.97 -5.08 1.61
CA ARG A 101 7.21 -5.78 1.29
C ARG A 101 7.49 -5.81 -0.22
N ASN A 102 6.48 -6.12 -1.03
CA ASN A 102 6.63 -6.13 -2.50
C ASN A 102 6.99 -4.74 -3.05
N VAL A 103 6.42 -3.66 -2.48
CA VAL A 103 6.79 -2.28 -2.80
C VAL A 103 8.27 -2.05 -2.55
N VAL A 104 8.80 -2.46 -1.39
CA VAL A 104 10.24 -2.29 -1.09
C VAL A 104 11.12 -3.12 -2.02
N ASP A 105 10.75 -4.39 -2.29
CA ASP A 105 11.52 -5.26 -3.18
C ASP A 105 11.55 -4.73 -4.62
N ARG A 106 10.44 -4.17 -5.10
CA ARG A 106 10.35 -3.48 -6.40
C ARG A 106 11.16 -2.18 -6.41
N ALA A 107 11.12 -1.40 -5.33
CA ALA A 107 11.87 -0.15 -5.24
C ALA A 107 13.39 -0.41 -5.33
N LYS A 108 13.85 -1.48 -4.68
CA LYS A 108 15.25 -1.93 -4.80
C LYS A 108 15.60 -2.31 -6.24
N LYS A 109 14.71 -3.00 -6.95
CA LYS A 109 14.91 -3.32 -8.38
C LYS A 109 14.98 -2.06 -9.24
N HIS A 110 14.12 -1.06 -8.99
CA HIS A 110 14.16 0.21 -9.72
C HIS A 110 15.48 0.96 -9.47
N ALA A 111 15.94 1.04 -8.22
CA ALA A 111 17.22 1.67 -7.89
C ALA A 111 18.42 0.96 -8.57
N ILE A 112 18.40 -0.38 -8.66
CA ILE A 112 19.43 -1.13 -9.37
C ILE A 112 19.39 -0.83 -10.87
N LYS A 113 18.21 -0.76 -11.48
CA LYS A 113 18.07 -0.42 -12.90
C LYS A 113 18.57 0.98 -13.20
N GLU A 114 18.18 1.96 -12.39
CA GLU A 114 18.62 3.35 -12.55
C GLU A 114 20.15 3.45 -12.42
N TYR A 115 20.77 2.74 -11.47
CA TYR A 115 22.22 2.67 -11.35
C TYR A 115 22.91 2.11 -12.60
N LEU A 116 22.34 1.07 -13.22
CA LEU A 116 22.89 0.48 -14.44
C LEU A 116 22.75 1.41 -15.66
N GLU A 117 21.72 2.27 -15.67
CA GLU A 117 21.42 3.17 -16.78
C GLU A 117 22.16 4.52 -16.67
N THR A 118 22.27 5.08 -15.47
CA THR A 118 22.72 6.46 -15.22
C THR A 118 24.00 6.54 -14.40
N GLY A 119 24.37 5.47 -13.69
CA GLY A 119 25.43 5.47 -12.68
C GLY A 119 25.01 6.05 -11.33
N GLU A 120 23.78 6.56 -11.18
CA GLU A 120 23.26 7.08 -9.92
C GLU A 120 22.99 5.94 -8.93
N LYS A 121 23.65 5.97 -7.77
CA LYS A 121 23.61 4.87 -6.80
C LYS A 121 22.72 5.21 -5.62
N GLY A 122 21.81 4.29 -5.31
CA GLY A 122 21.12 4.23 -4.03
C GLY A 122 19.60 4.21 -4.16
N LEU A 123 18.94 3.72 -3.12
CA LEU A 123 17.50 3.78 -2.97
C LEU A 123 17.09 5.23 -2.64
N ALA A 124 16.00 5.68 -3.25
CA ALA A 124 15.47 7.02 -3.12
C ALA A 124 13.95 6.95 -2.96
N THR A 125 13.35 8.00 -2.41
CA THR A 125 11.91 8.12 -2.19
C THR A 125 11.13 7.90 -3.49
N ARG A 126 11.63 8.43 -4.61
CA ARG A 126 11.04 8.23 -5.95
C ARG A 126 10.85 6.76 -6.32
N HIS A 127 11.76 5.88 -5.91
CA HIS A 127 11.68 4.44 -6.17
C HIS A 127 10.56 3.78 -5.38
N LEU A 128 10.39 4.18 -4.11
CA LEU A 128 9.34 3.67 -3.23
C LEU A 128 7.95 4.12 -3.69
N VAL A 129 7.78 5.42 -3.96
CA VAL A 129 6.52 6.00 -4.45
C VAL A 129 6.11 5.39 -5.79
N ARG A 130 7.04 5.30 -6.75
CA ARG A 130 6.78 4.62 -8.03
C ARG A 130 6.39 3.16 -7.84
N SER A 131 7.05 2.45 -6.93
CA SER A 131 6.76 1.04 -6.66
C SER A 131 5.39 0.84 -6.02
N ALA A 132 4.98 1.74 -5.12
CA ALA A 132 3.63 1.74 -4.56
C ALA A 132 2.58 1.87 -5.66
N ALA A 133 2.72 2.87 -6.53
CA ALA A 133 1.80 3.07 -7.66
C ALA A 133 1.71 1.85 -8.59
N GLU A 134 2.84 1.24 -8.93
CA GLU A 134 2.89 0.03 -9.76
C GLU A 134 2.24 -1.19 -9.08
N GLU A 135 2.50 -1.40 -7.78
CA GLU A 135 1.88 -2.51 -7.02
C GLU A 135 0.37 -2.33 -6.88
N PHE A 136 -0.12 -1.13 -6.56
CA PHE A 136 -1.56 -0.88 -6.48
C PHE A 136 -2.26 -0.97 -7.83
N ALA A 137 -1.63 -0.50 -8.91
CA ALA A 137 -2.17 -0.67 -10.26
C ALA A 137 -2.31 -2.17 -10.61
N GLN A 138 -1.28 -2.96 -10.33
CA GLN A 138 -1.27 -4.41 -10.60
C GLN A 138 -2.30 -5.15 -9.74
N GLN A 139 -2.41 -4.80 -8.45
CA GLN A 139 -3.35 -5.46 -7.54
C GLN A 139 -4.81 -5.09 -7.83
N ARG A 140 -5.07 -3.85 -8.25
CA ARG A 140 -6.41 -3.38 -8.62
C ARG A 140 -7.04 -4.25 -9.70
N ASP A 141 -6.23 -4.66 -10.68
CA ASP A 141 -6.72 -5.47 -11.78
C ASP A 141 -7.16 -6.87 -11.33
N ALA A 142 -6.53 -7.38 -10.27
CA ALA A 142 -6.83 -8.68 -9.66
C ALA A 142 -7.81 -8.61 -8.47
N ALA A 143 -8.28 -7.42 -8.08
CA ALA A 143 -9.15 -7.26 -6.92
C ALA A 143 -10.45 -8.07 -7.09
N SER A 144 -10.68 -9.01 -6.18
CA SER A 144 -11.86 -9.88 -6.24
C SER A 144 -13.05 -9.25 -5.54
N ARG A 145 -14.25 -9.69 -5.90
CA ARG A 145 -15.48 -9.31 -5.21
C ARG A 145 -15.44 -9.65 -3.71
N ALA A 146 -14.85 -10.79 -3.36
CA ALA A 146 -14.74 -11.22 -1.97
C ALA A 146 -13.86 -10.27 -1.15
N ASP A 147 -12.75 -9.80 -1.71
CA ASP A 147 -11.86 -8.83 -1.03
C ASP A 147 -12.59 -7.52 -0.70
N VAL A 148 -13.43 -7.04 -1.62
CA VAL A 148 -14.21 -5.81 -1.42
C VAL A 148 -15.34 -6.02 -0.42
N GLU A 149 -16.02 -7.17 -0.45
CA GLU A 149 -17.04 -7.50 0.55
C GLU A 149 -16.45 -7.59 1.96
N ASP A 150 -15.24 -8.15 2.10
CA ASP A 150 -14.57 -8.24 3.40
C ASP A 150 -14.09 -6.87 3.90
N TRP A 151 -13.63 -5.99 3.01
CA TRP A 151 -13.37 -4.59 3.34
C TRP A 151 -14.64 -3.84 3.75
N LEU A 152 -15.75 -3.99 3.03
CA LEU A 152 -17.03 -3.37 3.41
C LEU A 152 -17.50 -3.83 4.79
N LYS A 153 -17.35 -5.12 5.10
CA LYS A 153 -17.65 -5.67 6.44
C LYS A 153 -16.75 -5.07 7.51
N SER A 154 -15.45 -4.86 7.24
CA SER A 154 -14.55 -4.25 8.22
C SER A 154 -14.91 -2.79 8.52
N LEU A 155 -15.52 -2.09 7.57
CA LEU A 155 -16.12 -0.76 7.74
C LEU A 155 -17.51 -0.79 8.41
N GLY A 156 -18.07 -1.97 8.69
CA GLY A 156 -19.38 -2.13 9.31
C GLY A 156 -20.56 -2.03 8.35
N HIS A 157 -20.34 -2.09 7.03
CA HIS A 157 -21.42 -2.16 6.05
C HIS A 157 -22.04 -3.56 6.02
N SER A 158 -23.38 -3.61 6.09
CA SER A 158 -24.18 -4.84 6.01
C SER A 158 -24.94 -4.99 4.69
N VAL A 159 -24.98 -3.93 3.87
CA VAL A 159 -25.68 -3.94 2.59
C VAL A 159 -24.84 -4.69 1.56
N ALA A 160 -25.51 -5.56 0.80
CA ALA A 160 -24.84 -6.37 -0.20
C ALA A 160 -24.19 -5.50 -1.29
N LEU A 161 -22.99 -5.89 -1.69
CA LEU A 161 -22.31 -5.31 -2.83
C LEU A 161 -23.12 -5.61 -4.11
N GLN A 162 -23.48 -4.61 -4.89
CA GLN A 162 -24.13 -4.79 -6.19
C GLN A 162 -23.11 -4.83 -7.31
N GLY A 163 -22.12 -3.93 -7.31
CA GLY A 163 -21.15 -3.81 -8.38
C GLY A 163 -19.83 -3.18 -7.95
N LEU A 164 -18.82 -3.31 -8.81
CA LEU A 164 -17.51 -2.69 -8.67
C LEU A 164 -17.27 -1.79 -9.88
N GLU A 165 -16.96 -0.53 -9.64
CA GLU A 165 -16.57 0.41 -10.68
C GLU A 165 -15.12 0.81 -10.46
N ARG A 166 -14.28 0.69 -11.50
CA ARG A 166 -12.89 1.14 -11.42
C ARG A 166 -12.85 2.59 -11.92
N PRO A 167 -12.11 3.50 -11.26
CA PRO A 167 -11.91 4.83 -11.82
C PRO A 167 -11.34 4.70 -13.23
N ALA A 168 -11.84 5.53 -14.15
CA ALA A 168 -11.28 5.58 -15.50
C ALA A 168 -9.77 5.77 -15.37
N ALA A 169 -8.98 4.97 -16.09
CA ALA A 169 -7.54 5.21 -16.14
C ALA A 169 -7.35 6.69 -16.45
N ALA A 170 -6.63 7.41 -15.59
CA ALA A 170 -6.32 8.80 -15.86
C ALA A 170 -5.65 8.84 -17.23
N SER A 171 -6.39 9.30 -18.24
CA SER A 171 -5.93 9.43 -19.61
C SER A 171 -4.86 10.51 -19.64
N GLY A 172 -3.65 10.15 -19.22
CA GLY A 172 -2.47 10.97 -19.31
C GLY A 172 -1.94 10.97 -20.74
N GLU A 173 -2.71 11.56 -21.67
CA GLU A 173 -2.21 12.02 -22.96
C GLU A 173 -2.86 13.37 -23.29
N GLY A 174 -2.54 14.38 -22.48
CA GLY A 174 -2.50 15.75 -22.94
C GLY A 174 -1.20 15.97 -23.73
N ARG A 175 -1.14 15.46 -24.96
CA ARG A 175 -0.20 15.97 -25.96
C ARG A 175 -0.75 17.30 -26.48
N SER A 176 -0.11 18.40 -26.11
CA SER A 176 -0.08 19.65 -26.88
C SER A 176 1.29 20.30 -26.70
#